data_AF-A0AAD7E9B8-F1
#
_entry.id   AF-A0AAD7E9B8-F1
#
_cell.length_a   1.000
_cell.length_b   1.000
_cell.length_c   1.000
_cell.angle_alpha   90.00
_cell.angle_beta   90.00
_cell.angle_gamma   90.00
#
_symmetry.space_group_name_H-M   'P 1'
#
loop_
_entity.id
_entity.type
_entity.pdbx_description
1 polymer ?
#
loop_
_entity_poly.entity_id
_entity_poly.type
_entity_poly.pdbx_seq_one_letter_code
_entity_poly.pdbx_strand_id
1 'polypeptide(L)'
;MDEWEVAGFLDRLKHRLTFASLYCDKKDRTAFTQLFKELFDTIHLVTGEQLKIHPFYPDGNCRVVIMDGEVPQAQAFGDFLSEYNNPEISNIYTRNHIDELGPHIPQPVISRLRSIMGLQTQVEIDEWHQFCTEQTEPAIANWYAHKLANPWILPSINKFLSRITPGDRDITPNHSNYVETAHAGRNAETSVGVGLLTAILQAKERDNIKARELAQILHEGVMGNRWNGSAEREKLSSQCKTWKMRSATIRNDQLTNYETLKAERDSGVAENKASLARQKELEFQIKALQADIALDKHRTDLPAQVLSLRRDIMEEKALRSEWGL
;
A
#
# COMPACT_ATOMS: atom_id res chain seq x y z
N MET A 1 -0.82 25.26 8.81
CA MET A 1 -0.12 24.87 10.05
C MET A 1 -0.16 23.37 10.11
N ASP A 2 0.99 22.77 10.37
CA ASP A 2 1.12 21.33 10.46
C ASP A 2 0.92 20.87 11.91
N GLU A 3 0.51 19.62 12.05
CA GLU A 3 0.00 19.04 13.28
C GLU A 3 0.55 17.63 13.43
N TRP A 4 1.17 17.35 14.57
CA TRP A 4 1.75 16.06 14.92
C TRP A 4 1.02 15.48 16.13
N GLU A 5 0.75 14.18 16.09
CA GLU A 5 0.02 13.47 17.14
C GLU A 5 0.93 12.47 17.83
N VAL A 6 1.05 12.59 19.16
CA VAL A 6 1.65 11.53 19.98
C VAL A 6 0.53 10.58 20.35
N ALA A 7 0.36 9.51 19.59
CA ALA A 7 -0.74 8.55 19.76
C ALA A 7 -0.24 7.17 20.23
N GLY A 8 -1.11 6.45 20.94
CA GLY A 8 -0.86 5.07 21.35
C GLY A 8 -2.14 4.28 21.62
N PHE A 9 -2.00 3.02 22.02
CA PHE A 9 -3.11 2.13 22.29
C PHE A 9 -3.12 1.69 23.76
N LEU A 10 -4.15 2.09 24.51
CA LEU A 10 -4.35 1.61 25.87
C LEU A 10 -5.02 0.23 25.81
N ASP A 11 -4.21 -0.82 25.82
CA ASP A 11 -4.69 -2.19 25.64
C ASP A 11 -5.69 -2.62 26.73
N ARG A 12 -5.54 -2.12 27.97
CA ARG A 12 -6.50 -2.33 29.07
C ARG A 12 -7.92 -1.85 28.75
N LEU A 13 -8.04 -0.77 27.97
CA LEU A 13 -9.31 -0.13 27.61
C LEU A 13 -9.70 -0.37 26.14
N LYS A 14 -8.88 -1.14 25.41
CA LYS A 14 -9.04 -1.46 23.98
C LYS A 14 -9.32 -0.20 23.14
N HIS A 15 -8.65 0.91 23.46
CA HIS A 15 -8.85 2.23 22.87
C HIS A 15 -7.52 2.84 22.41
N ARG A 16 -7.55 3.44 21.22
CA ARG A 16 -6.48 4.33 20.74
C ARG A 16 -6.70 5.71 21.34
N LEU A 17 -5.66 6.32 21.89
CA LEU A 17 -5.68 7.69 22.40
C LEU A 17 -4.60 8.52 21.71
N THR A 18 -4.88 9.81 21.54
CA THR A 18 -3.87 10.84 21.31
C THR A 18 -3.52 11.41 22.69
N PHE A 19 -2.25 11.32 23.08
CA PHE A 19 -1.74 11.82 24.37
C PHE A 19 -1.30 13.27 24.30
N ALA A 20 -0.82 13.71 23.14
CA ALA A 20 -0.47 15.11 22.86
C ALA A 20 -0.76 15.46 21.40
N SER A 21 -1.17 16.71 21.18
CA SER A 21 -1.26 17.34 19.86
C SER A 21 -0.24 18.47 19.81
N LEU A 22 0.69 18.42 18.87
CA LEU A 22 1.81 19.35 18.72
C LEU A 22 1.63 20.13 17.42
N TYR A 23 1.84 21.44 17.47
CA TYR A 23 1.61 22.35 16.35
C TYR A 23 2.90 23.04 15.95
N CYS A 24 3.25 22.98 14.67
CA CYS A 24 4.40 23.70 14.13
C CYS A 24 4.10 24.21 12.70
N ASP A 25 4.82 25.24 12.30
CA ASP A 25 4.77 25.84 10.96
C ASP A 25 5.99 25.48 10.10
N LYS A 26 6.91 24.68 10.64
CA LYS A 26 8.18 24.28 10.01
C LYS A 26 8.41 22.78 10.10
N LYS A 27 9.07 22.25 9.08
CA LYS A 27 9.49 20.84 8.95
C LYS A 27 11.00 20.77 8.78
N ASP A 28 11.70 21.31 9.77
CA ASP A 28 13.15 21.34 9.81
C ASP A 28 13.66 20.77 11.14
N ARG A 29 14.94 20.37 11.14
CA ARG A 29 15.57 19.69 12.27
C ARG A 29 15.54 20.54 13.55
N THR A 30 15.65 21.86 13.44
CA THR A 30 15.63 22.76 14.61
C THR A 30 14.24 22.81 15.22
N ALA A 31 13.21 22.96 14.37
CA ALA A 31 11.81 22.95 14.78
C ALA A 31 11.43 21.62 15.44
N PHE A 32 11.83 20.48 14.86
CA PHE A 32 11.59 19.17 15.45
C PHE A 32 12.33 18.96 16.78
N THR A 33 13.59 19.43 16.91
CA THR A 33 14.34 19.29 18.17
C THR A 33 13.67 20.07 19.29
N GLN A 34 13.18 21.28 19.00
CA GLN A 34 12.41 22.08 19.95
C GLN A 34 11.09 21.39 20.33
N LEU A 35 10.37 20.85 19.34
CA LEU A 35 9.11 20.11 19.55
C LEU A 35 9.30 18.88 20.45
N PHE A 36 10.41 18.14 20.32
CA PHE A 36 10.71 17.02 21.23
C PHE A 36 11.05 17.48 22.65
N LYS A 37 11.82 18.56 22.81
CA LYS A 37 12.12 19.14 24.13
C LYS A 37 10.83 19.60 24.83
N GLU A 38 10.04 20.44 24.15
CA GLU A 38 8.77 20.94 24.68
C GLU A 38 7.79 19.82 25.03
N LEU A 39 7.72 18.74 24.24
CA LEU A 39 6.90 17.57 24.57
C LEU A 39 7.35 16.91 25.89
N PHE A 40 8.65 16.61 26.05
CA PHE A 40 9.15 15.92 27.24
C PHE A 40 9.09 16.81 28.49
N ASP A 41 9.40 18.10 28.36
CA ASP A 41 9.29 19.09 29.43
C ASP A 41 7.83 19.29 29.86
N THR A 42 6.89 19.34 28.90
CA THR A 42 5.45 19.43 29.18
C THR A 42 4.93 18.18 29.89
N ILE A 43 5.39 16.97 29.50
CA ILE A 43 5.03 15.73 30.21
C ILE A 43 5.51 15.81 31.66
N HIS A 44 6.74 16.25 31.91
CA HIS A 44 7.25 16.40 33.27
C HIS A 44 6.46 17.46 34.08
N LEU A 45 6.16 18.61 33.48
CA LEU A 45 5.40 19.69 34.11
C LEU A 45 3.96 19.30 34.45
N VAL A 46 3.30 18.49 33.61
CA VAL A 46 1.90 18.08 33.81
C VAL A 46 1.77 16.86 34.72
N THR A 47 2.72 15.91 34.67
CA THR A 47 2.63 14.65 35.44
C THR A 47 3.48 14.62 36.71
N GLY A 48 4.47 15.49 36.84
CA GLY A 48 5.51 15.44 37.86
C GLY A 48 6.62 14.42 37.57
N GLU A 49 6.47 13.56 36.56
CA GLU A 49 7.42 12.48 36.24
C GLU A 49 8.05 12.68 34.86
N GLN A 50 9.36 12.42 34.76
CA GLN A 50 10.05 12.43 33.47
C GLN A 50 9.65 11.19 32.67
N LEU A 51 9.29 11.35 31.38
CA LEU A 51 9.11 10.21 30.50
C LEU A 51 10.46 9.51 30.28
N LYS A 52 10.63 8.34 30.91
CA LYS A 52 11.85 7.52 30.84
C LYS A 52 11.78 6.49 29.70
N ILE A 53 12.78 6.54 28.82
CA ILE A 53 12.94 5.58 27.71
C ILE A 53 13.97 4.51 28.10
N HIS A 54 13.58 3.23 28.02
CA HIS A 54 14.30 2.08 28.58
C HIS A 54 15.80 1.96 28.20
N PRO A 55 16.23 2.19 26.94
CA PRO A 55 17.65 2.10 26.59
C PRO A 55 18.53 3.17 27.26
N PHE A 56 17.94 4.25 27.76
CA PHE A 56 18.65 5.34 28.45
C PHE A 56 18.44 5.34 29.97
N TYR A 57 17.33 4.74 30.43
CA TYR A 57 16.93 4.64 31.83
C TYR A 57 16.41 3.21 32.09
N PRO A 58 17.12 2.34 32.83
CA PRO A 58 16.73 0.93 33.01
C PRO A 58 15.35 0.69 33.63
N ASP A 59 14.83 1.67 34.39
CA ASP A 59 13.48 1.68 34.97
C ASP A 59 12.42 2.28 34.01
N GLY A 60 12.80 2.64 32.79
CA GLY A 60 11.93 3.21 31.77
C GLY A 60 10.88 2.23 31.25
N ASN A 61 9.63 2.72 31.19
CA ASN A 61 8.51 1.99 30.62
C ASN A 61 8.38 2.19 29.10
N CYS A 62 8.83 3.32 28.54
CA CYS A 62 8.83 3.55 27.11
C CYS A 62 9.96 2.72 26.46
N ARG A 63 9.62 1.65 25.73
CA ARG A 63 10.63 0.74 25.14
C ARG A 63 11.11 1.18 23.77
N VAL A 64 10.19 1.63 22.92
CA VAL A 64 10.46 2.10 21.55
C VAL A 64 9.57 3.30 21.26
N VAL A 65 10.12 4.31 20.58
CA VAL A 65 9.38 5.40 19.96
C VAL A 65 9.28 5.10 18.46
N ILE A 66 8.06 5.12 17.92
CA ILE A 66 7.79 5.01 16.49
C ILE A 66 7.40 6.40 15.99
N MET A 67 8.00 6.82 14.89
CA MET A 67 7.72 8.08 14.20
C MET A 67 7.72 7.85 12.70
N ASP A 68 7.30 8.85 11.93
CA ASP A 68 7.39 8.79 10.48
C ASP A 68 8.85 8.71 10.03
N GLY A 69 9.07 8.24 8.81
CA GLY A 69 10.41 8.17 8.22
C GLY A 69 11.05 9.53 7.92
N GLU A 70 10.37 10.63 8.26
CA GLU A 70 10.78 11.98 7.91
C GLU A 70 12.16 12.29 8.49
N VAL A 71 12.99 12.77 7.58
CA VAL A 71 14.42 12.89 7.76
C VAL A 71 14.79 13.94 8.82
N PRO A 72 14.37 15.22 8.72
CA PRO A 72 14.57 16.19 9.78
C PRO A 72 14.05 15.73 11.16
N GLN A 73 12.93 14.99 11.20
CA GLN A 73 12.31 14.49 12.43
C GLN A 73 13.21 13.45 13.13
N ALA A 74 13.67 12.43 12.40
CA ALA A 74 14.55 11.41 12.96
C ALA A 74 15.95 11.97 13.35
N GLN A 75 16.44 12.98 12.64
CA GLN A 75 17.68 13.70 12.98
C GLN A 75 17.52 14.46 14.30
N ALA A 76 16.44 15.22 14.40
CA ALA A 76 16.09 16.01 15.58
C ALA A 76 15.87 15.16 16.82
N PHE A 77 15.21 14.01 16.68
CA PHE A 77 15.07 13.07 17.79
C PHE A 77 16.44 12.51 18.22
N GLY A 78 17.33 12.22 17.26
CA GLY A 78 18.71 11.82 17.56
C GLY A 78 19.53 12.89 18.29
N ASP A 79 19.29 14.17 18.00
CA ASP A 79 19.93 15.29 18.72
C ASP A 79 19.35 15.45 20.13
N PHE A 80 18.02 15.49 20.27
CA PHE A 80 17.32 15.47 21.56
C PHE A 80 17.80 14.31 22.43
N LEU A 81 17.84 13.10 21.89
CA LEU A 81 18.34 11.92 22.60
C LEU A 81 19.82 12.03 22.98
N SER A 82 20.65 12.76 22.23
CA SER A 82 22.06 12.95 22.57
C SER A 82 22.25 13.94 23.74
N GLU A 83 21.30 14.85 23.98
CA GLU A 83 21.25 15.69 25.19
C GLU A 83 20.55 14.98 26.37
N TYR A 84 19.49 14.23 26.10
CA TYR A 84 18.66 13.53 27.09
C TYR A 84 19.34 12.27 27.67
N ASN A 85 20.22 11.63 26.89
CA ASN A 85 21.01 10.49 27.29
C ASN A 85 22.08 10.90 28.31
N ASN A 86 22.12 10.23 29.47
CA ASN A 86 23.32 10.19 30.29
C ASN A 86 24.12 8.91 29.94
N PRO A 87 25.30 9.02 29.30
CA PRO A 87 26.10 7.85 28.93
C PRO A 87 26.59 7.02 30.12
N GLU A 88 26.71 7.61 31.32
CA GLU A 88 27.06 6.88 32.54
C GLU A 88 25.94 5.94 33.02
N ILE A 89 24.69 6.21 32.61
CA ILE A 89 23.51 5.39 32.91
C ILE A 89 23.26 4.39 31.77
N SER A 90 23.39 4.82 30.51
CA SER A 90 23.00 4.02 29.34
C SER A 90 24.12 3.17 28.73
N ASN A 91 25.38 3.58 28.88
CA ASN A 91 26.54 3.09 28.11
C ASN A 91 26.42 3.29 26.57
N ILE A 92 25.56 4.20 26.10
CA ILE A 92 25.33 4.48 24.67
C ILE A 92 26.02 5.79 24.25
N TYR A 93 26.78 5.73 23.15
CA TYR A 93 27.41 6.87 22.48
C TYR A 93 26.99 6.91 21.00
N THR A 94 26.48 8.06 20.51
CA THR A 94 25.71 8.19 19.24
C THR A 94 26.36 9.09 18.17
N ARG A 95 26.08 8.80 16.88
CA ARG A 95 26.18 9.70 15.72
C ARG A 95 25.15 9.34 14.63
N ASN A 96 24.78 10.30 13.79
CA ASN A 96 23.58 10.34 12.93
C ASN A 96 23.93 10.69 11.46
N HIS A 97 23.04 10.46 10.47
CA HIS A 97 22.55 11.40 9.41
C HIS A 97 21.80 10.73 8.23
N ILE A 98 21.14 11.55 7.37
CA ILE A 98 19.86 11.20 6.71
C ILE A 98 19.50 11.99 5.40
N ASP A 99 18.90 11.34 4.36
CA ASP A 99 18.03 11.88 3.23
C ASP A 99 16.94 10.84 2.71
N GLU A 100 16.04 11.12 1.71
CA GLU A 100 14.81 10.34 1.30
C GLU A 100 14.59 9.96 -0.22
N LEU A 101 13.62 9.07 -0.64
CA LEU A 101 13.38 8.74 -2.09
C LEU A 101 11.96 8.27 -2.58
N GLY A 102 11.69 8.42 -3.90
CA GLY A 102 10.35 8.38 -4.56
C GLY A 102 9.92 7.17 -5.46
N PRO A 103 8.85 7.28 -6.29
CA PRO A 103 7.86 6.19 -6.44
C PRO A 103 7.70 5.49 -7.83
N HIS A 104 8.78 5.06 -8.51
CA HIS A 104 8.68 4.44 -9.87
C HIS A 104 9.41 3.09 -10.07
N ILE A 105 9.35 2.16 -9.09
CA ILE A 105 10.10 0.89 -9.14
C ILE A 105 9.19 -0.33 -9.47
N PRO A 106 9.62 -1.30 -10.31
CA PRO A 106 8.85 -2.52 -10.60
C PRO A 106 8.63 -3.47 -9.40
N GLN A 107 7.46 -4.15 -9.36
CA GLN A 107 7.04 -4.97 -8.22
C GLN A 107 7.94 -6.16 -7.84
N PRO A 108 8.56 -6.93 -8.76
CA PRO A 108 9.49 -7.99 -8.38
C PRO A 108 10.71 -7.43 -7.64
N VAL A 109 11.20 -6.26 -8.08
CA VAL A 109 12.32 -5.58 -7.43
C VAL A 109 11.91 -5.02 -6.07
N ILE A 110 10.74 -4.38 -5.97
CA ILE A 110 10.15 -3.98 -4.67
C ILE A 110 10.06 -5.18 -3.71
N SER A 111 9.73 -6.37 -4.21
CA SER A 111 9.62 -7.58 -3.39
C SER A 111 10.99 -8.05 -2.87
N ARG A 112 12.05 -8.00 -3.69
CA ARG A 112 13.42 -8.29 -3.23
C ARG A 112 13.96 -7.20 -2.29
N LEU A 113 13.69 -5.92 -2.55
CA LEU A 113 14.04 -4.83 -1.63
C LEU A 113 13.36 -5.01 -0.25
N ARG A 114 12.07 -5.38 -0.23
CA ARG A 114 11.33 -5.69 1.01
C ARG A 114 11.82 -6.94 1.75
N SER A 115 12.51 -7.86 1.08
CA SER A 115 12.99 -9.10 1.70
C SER A 115 13.96 -8.86 2.87
N ILE A 116 14.60 -7.68 2.94
CA ILE A 116 15.48 -7.32 4.05
C ILE A 116 14.82 -7.45 5.43
N MET A 117 13.50 -7.27 5.56
CA MET A 117 12.81 -7.44 6.85
C MET A 117 12.93 -8.86 7.44
N GLY A 118 13.16 -9.87 6.59
CA GLY A 118 13.20 -11.29 6.98
C GLY A 118 14.59 -11.92 7.07
N LEU A 119 15.66 -11.22 6.67
CA LEU A 119 17.03 -11.78 6.64
C LEU A 119 17.60 -11.93 8.05
N GLN A 120 18.29 -13.04 8.32
CA GLN A 120 18.69 -13.46 9.67
C GLN A 120 20.20 -13.65 9.86
N THR A 121 20.97 -13.57 8.78
CA THR A 121 22.42 -13.80 8.78
C THR A 121 23.17 -12.71 8.04
N GLN A 122 24.46 -12.53 8.37
CA GLN A 122 25.31 -11.56 7.68
C GLN A 122 25.46 -11.90 6.19
N VAL A 123 25.53 -13.18 5.83
CA VAL A 123 25.66 -13.63 4.43
C VAL A 123 24.45 -13.19 3.59
N GLU A 124 23.24 -13.41 4.09
CA GLU A 124 22.01 -12.95 3.40
C GLU A 124 21.95 -11.42 3.27
N ILE A 125 22.44 -10.70 4.29
CA ILE A 125 22.53 -9.23 4.29
C ILE A 125 23.54 -8.76 3.24
N ASP A 126 24.71 -9.39 3.15
CA ASP A 126 25.76 -9.07 2.17
C ASP A 126 25.30 -9.37 0.73
N GLU A 127 24.63 -10.51 0.50
CA GLU A 127 23.98 -10.82 -0.79
C GLU A 127 22.90 -9.80 -1.17
N TRP A 128 22.15 -9.29 -0.19
CA TRP A 128 21.15 -8.24 -0.41
C TRP A 128 21.79 -6.89 -0.72
N HIS A 129 22.89 -6.54 -0.05
CA HIS A 129 23.70 -5.36 -0.34
C HIS A 129 24.35 -5.43 -1.74
N GLN A 130 24.85 -6.60 -2.14
CA GLN A 130 25.35 -6.83 -3.50
C GLN A 130 24.23 -6.63 -4.53
N PHE A 131 23.08 -7.30 -4.35
CA PHE A 131 21.92 -7.14 -5.23
C PHE A 131 21.52 -5.67 -5.41
N CYS A 132 21.54 -4.86 -4.34
CA CYS A 132 21.18 -3.45 -4.42
C CYS A 132 22.25 -2.60 -5.13
N THR A 133 23.54 -2.93 -4.95
CA THR A 133 24.67 -2.27 -5.65
C THR A 133 24.64 -2.53 -7.16
N GLU A 134 24.19 -3.71 -7.58
CA GLU A 134 24.13 -4.14 -8.98
C GLU A 134 22.92 -3.57 -9.77
N GLN A 135 22.04 -2.80 -9.14
CA GLN A 135 20.86 -2.25 -9.82
C GLN A 135 21.20 -1.09 -10.76
N THR A 136 20.86 -1.24 -12.04
CA THR A 136 21.07 -0.21 -13.08
C THR A 136 20.04 0.91 -13.05
N GLU A 137 18.90 0.72 -12.36
CA GLU A 137 17.83 1.71 -12.28
C GLU A 137 18.20 2.84 -11.29
N PRO A 138 18.31 4.11 -11.75
CA PRO A 138 18.71 5.22 -10.88
C PRO A 138 17.83 5.38 -9.65
N ALA A 139 16.52 5.08 -9.74
CA ALA A 139 15.63 5.12 -8.59
C ALA A 139 16.01 4.10 -7.49
N ILE A 140 16.52 2.91 -7.85
CA ILE A 140 16.93 1.92 -6.84
C ILE A 140 18.33 2.24 -6.32
N ALA A 141 19.26 2.59 -7.21
CA ALA A 141 20.63 2.97 -6.82
C ALA A 141 20.60 4.15 -5.83
N ASN A 142 19.80 5.18 -6.11
CA ASN A 142 19.62 6.30 -5.20
C ASN A 142 18.91 5.88 -3.90
N TRP A 143 17.86 5.05 -3.96
CA TRP A 143 17.15 4.56 -2.76
C TRP A 143 18.09 3.80 -1.82
N TYR A 144 18.98 2.99 -2.39
CA TYR A 144 19.98 2.22 -1.66
C TYR A 144 21.11 3.12 -1.14
N ALA A 145 21.58 4.08 -1.93
CA ALA A 145 22.52 5.11 -1.47
C ALA A 145 21.96 5.90 -0.28
N HIS A 146 20.67 6.26 -0.29
CA HIS A 146 19.94 6.77 0.89
C HIS A 146 20.08 5.77 2.06
N LYS A 147 19.80 4.48 1.87
CA LYS A 147 19.88 3.51 2.98
C LYS A 147 21.28 3.31 3.55
N LEU A 148 22.33 3.58 2.77
CA LEU A 148 23.73 3.56 3.22
C LEU A 148 24.16 4.89 3.86
N ALA A 149 23.76 6.02 3.28
CA ALA A 149 23.96 7.37 3.85
C ALA A 149 23.29 7.49 5.22
N ASN A 150 22.27 6.67 5.46
CA ASN A 150 21.51 6.65 6.69
C ASN A 150 21.59 5.27 7.38
N PRO A 151 22.62 4.99 8.19
CA PRO A 151 22.85 3.67 8.79
C PRO A 151 21.74 3.17 9.75
N TRP A 152 20.75 4.01 10.09
CA TRP A 152 19.73 3.72 11.09
C TRP A 152 18.43 3.06 10.58
N ILE A 153 18.18 3.01 9.25
CA ILE A 153 16.91 2.49 8.68
C ILE A 153 16.97 0.97 8.54
N LEU A 154 18.09 0.42 8.07
CA LEU A 154 18.19 -1.04 7.92
C LEU A 154 18.12 -1.73 9.31
N PRO A 155 18.78 -1.21 10.37
CA PRO A 155 18.55 -1.63 11.76
C PRO A 155 17.15 -1.39 12.34
N SER A 156 16.38 -0.43 11.85
CA SER A 156 15.00 -0.24 12.33
C SER A 156 14.09 -1.32 11.74
N ILE A 157 14.19 -1.60 10.43
CA ILE A 157 13.31 -2.56 9.73
C ILE A 157 13.73 -4.03 9.87
N ASN A 158 15.03 -4.35 9.96
CA ASN A 158 15.54 -5.72 10.09
C ASN A 158 15.87 -6.08 11.55
N LYS A 159 15.53 -7.30 12.01
CA LYS A 159 15.77 -7.76 13.39
C LYS A 159 17.25 -8.07 13.68
N PHE A 160 17.97 -8.67 12.74
CA PHE A 160 19.39 -9.05 12.87
C PHE A 160 20.33 -7.83 12.97
N LEU A 161 20.05 -6.77 12.19
CA LEU A 161 20.78 -5.51 12.22
C LEU A 161 20.40 -4.59 13.39
N SER A 162 19.31 -4.90 14.12
CA SER A 162 18.78 -4.02 15.15
C SER A 162 19.61 -4.01 16.43
N ARG A 163 19.75 -2.84 17.05
CA ARG A 163 20.29 -2.70 18.41
C ARG A 163 19.23 -2.75 19.51
N ILE A 164 17.94 -2.81 19.14
CA ILE A 164 16.84 -2.99 20.09
C ILE A 164 16.93 -4.41 20.65
N THR A 165 16.76 -4.58 21.97
CA THR A 165 16.78 -5.91 22.58
C THR A 165 15.67 -6.80 21.99
N PRO A 166 15.86 -8.13 21.87
CA PRO A 166 14.81 -8.99 21.32
C PRO A 166 13.49 -8.87 22.07
N GLY A 167 13.51 -8.75 23.40
CA GLY A 167 12.31 -8.56 24.23
C GLY A 167 11.58 -7.25 23.96
N ASP A 168 12.29 -6.11 23.90
CA ASP A 168 11.68 -4.81 23.59
C ASP A 168 11.17 -4.78 22.13
N ARG A 169 11.84 -5.46 21.19
CA ARG A 169 11.44 -5.54 19.79
C ARG A 169 10.22 -6.43 19.57
N ASP A 170 10.11 -7.56 20.26
CA ASP A 170 9.03 -8.53 20.07
C ASP A 170 7.68 -8.05 20.64
N ILE A 171 7.68 -7.07 21.55
CA ILE A 171 6.48 -6.34 21.99
C ILE A 171 6.16 -5.09 21.15
N THR A 172 7.08 -4.67 20.26
CA THR A 172 6.91 -3.46 19.44
C THR A 172 6.06 -3.79 18.21
N PRO A 173 4.96 -3.06 17.94
CA PRO A 173 4.15 -3.29 16.75
C PRO A 173 4.96 -3.14 15.46
N ASN A 174 4.92 -4.16 14.59
CA ASN A 174 5.63 -4.18 13.31
C ASN A 174 4.93 -3.40 12.19
N HIS A 175 3.96 -2.55 12.53
CA HIS A 175 3.13 -1.82 11.56
C HIS A 175 2.70 -0.42 12.04
N SER A 176 2.71 0.53 11.12
CA SER A 176 2.30 1.93 11.28
C SER A 176 0.78 2.14 11.37
N ASN A 177 -0.04 1.10 11.17
CA ASN A 177 -1.52 1.15 11.11
C ASN A 177 -2.17 2.00 12.21
N TYR A 178 -1.64 2.00 13.44
CA TYR A 178 -2.19 2.78 14.56
C TYR A 178 -2.07 4.30 14.35
N VAL A 179 -0.93 4.75 13.82
CA VAL A 179 -0.60 6.16 13.54
C VAL A 179 -1.28 6.60 12.24
N GLU A 180 -1.17 5.79 11.17
CA GLU A 180 -1.85 6.06 9.90
C GLU A 180 -3.38 6.21 10.05
N THR A 181 -4.01 5.35 10.84
CA THR A 181 -5.45 5.47 11.13
C THR A 181 -5.78 6.57 12.14
N ALA A 182 -4.81 7.10 12.89
CA ALA A 182 -5.00 8.30 13.72
C ALA A 182 -5.16 9.52 12.81
N HIS A 183 -4.18 9.75 11.94
CA HIS A 183 -4.20 10.82 10.95
C HIS A 183 -5.40 10.74 9.99
N ALA A 184 -5.80 9.53 9.55
CA ALA A 184 -6.99 9.37 8.73
C ALA A 184 -8.29 9.77 9.46
N GLY A 185 -8.41 9.49 10.76
CA GLY A 185 -9.53 9.95 11.58
C GLY A 185 -9.48 11.46 11.82
N ARG A 186 -8.30 11.99 12.18
CA ARG A 186 -8.02 13.42 12.37
C ARG A 186 -8.46 14.26 11.17
N ASN A 187 -8.09 13.84 9.97
CA ASN A 187 -8.41 14.54 8.73
C ASN A 187 -9.91 14.50 8.39
N ALA A 188 -10.59 13.40 8.72
CA ALA A 188 -12.04 13.28 8.53
C ALA A 188 -12.86 14.12 9.51
N GLU A 189 -12.33 14.40 10.71
CA GLU A 189 -13.04 15.13 11.77
C GLU A 189 -12.80 16.64 11.76
N THR A 190 -11.54 17.09 11.58
CA THR A 190 -11.16 18.49 11.86
C THR A 190 -10.96 19.38 10.64
N SER A 191 -10.96 18.82 9.42
CA SER A 191 -10.50 19.49 8.18
C SER A 191 -9.02 19.89 8.21
N VAL A 192 -8.39 19.95 7.03
CA VAL A 192 -6.96 20.27 6.91
C VAL A 192 -6.76 21.79 6.87
N GLY A 193 -5.80 22.31 7.63
CA GLY A 193 -5.33 23.70 7.52
C GLY A 193 -6.09 24.75 8.32
N VAL A 194 -6.80 24.36 9.39
CA VAL A 194 -7.40 25.31 10.35
C VAL A 194 -6.35 26.18 11.07
N GLY A 195 -6.75 27.36 11.56
CA GLY A 195 -5.87 28.24 12.34
C GLY A 195 -5.57 27.70 13.74
N LEU A 196 -4.38 28.02 14.29
CA LEU A 196 -3.83 27.47 15.54
C LEU A 196 -4.85 27.44 16.70
N LEU A 197 -5.48 28.57 17.01
CA LEU A 197 -6.43 28.67 18.12
C LEU A 197 -7.65 27.76 17.92
N THR A 198 -8.16 27.69 16.68
CA THR A 198 -9.27 26.79 16.32
C THR A 198 -8.86 25.34 16.48
N ALA A 199 -7.66 24.96 16.03
CA ALA A 199 -7.12 23.61 16.17
C ALA A 199 -6.99 23.19 17.65
N ILE A 200 -6.40 24.04 18.49
CA ILE A 200 -6.26 23.82 19.94
C ILE A 200 -7.63 23.63 20.60
N LEU A 201 -8.62 24.48 20.28
CA LEU A 201 -9.96 24.39 20.88
C LEU A 201 -10.70 23.12 20.42
N GLN A 202 -10.55 22.71 19.15
CA GLN A 202 -11.11 21.46 18.62
C GLN A 202 -10.44 20.22 19.21
N ALA A 203 -9.12 20.23 19.40
CA ALA A 203 -8.39 19.19 20.11
C ALA A 203 -8.90 19.06 21.56
N LYS A 204 -8.93 20.17 22.31
CA LYS A 204 -9.41 20.21 23.70
C LYS A 204 -10.83 19.64 23.87
N GLU A 205 -11.78 19.96 22.98
CA GLU A 205 -13.13 19.43 23.11
C GLU A 205 -13.20 17.91 22.84
N ARG A 206 -12.45 17.41 21.84
CA ARG A 206 -12.33 15.96 21.61
C ARG A 206 -11.67 15.24 22.79
N ASP A 207 -10.62 15.81 23.34
CA ASP A 207 -9.92 15.26 24.50
C ASP A 207 -10.85 15.22 25.73
N ASN A 208 -11.68 16.25 25.95
CA ASN A 208 -12.73 16.26 26.97
C ASN A 208 -13.81 15.18 26.74
N ILE A 209 -14.20 14.93 25.49
CA ILE A 209 -15.16 13.87 25.15
C ILE A 209 -14.52 12.50 25.45
N LYS A 210 -13.30 12.25 24.99
CA LYS A 210 -12.60 10.99 25.19
C LYS A 210 -12.26 10.73 26.66
N ALA A 211 -11.84 11.76 27.42
CA ALA A 211 -11.62 11.65 28.85
C ALA A 211 -12.91 11.24 29.61
N ARG A 212 -14.07 11.80 29.23
CA ARG A 212 -15.37 11.40 29.79
C ARG A 212 -15.74 9.97 29.45
N GLU A 213 -15.58 9.55 28.19
CA GLU A 213 -15.81 8.16 27.78
C GLU A 213 -14.93 7.17 28.57
N LEU A 214 -13.62 7.46 28.71
CA LEU A 214 -12.69 6.62 29.47
C LEU A 214 -13.04 6.56 30.96
N ALA A 215 -13.40 7.69 31.56
CA ALA A 215 -13.85 7.75 32.95
C ALA A 215 -15.11 6.92 33.17
N GLN A 216 -16.06 6.98 32.24
CA GLN A 216 -17.27 6.16 32.26
C GLN A 216 -16.96 4.66 32.14
N ILE A 217 -16.09 4.27 31.19
CA ILE A 217 -15.63 2.87 31.05
C ILE A 217 -14.94 2.37 32.33
N LEU A 218 -14.13 3.20 32.98
CA LEU A 218 -13.43 2.85 34.22
C LEU A 218 -14.38 2.73 35.42
N HIS A 219 -15.45 3.53 35.47
CA HIS A 219 -16.45 3.52 36.53
C HIS A 219 -17.47 2.38 36.37
N GLU A 220 -18.02 2.20 35.17
CA GLU A 220 -19.09 1.23 34.88
C GLU A 220 -18.56 -0.16 34.50
N GLY A 221 -17.29 -0.27 34.09
CA GLY A 221 -16.69 -1.51 33.57
C GLY A 221 -17.18 -1.90 32.16
N VAL A 222 -18.08 -1.12 31.55
CA VAL A 222 -18.70 -1.41 30.26
C VAL A 222 -17.90 -0.77 29.13
N MET A 223 -17.13 -1.58 28.39
CA MET A 223 -16.44 -1.15 27.18
C MET A 223 -17.39 -1.17 25.97
N GLY A 224 -17.70 0.01 25.42
CA GLY A 224 -18.57 0.15 24.24
C GLY A 224 -18.11 -0.61 22.99
N ASN A 225 -16.81 -0.91 22.87
CA ASN A 225 -16.27 -1.74 21.80
C ASN A 225 -15.22 -2.74 22.32
N ARG A 226 -15.66 -3.71 23.13
CA ARG A 226 -14.81 -4.74 23.78
C ARG A 226 -13.96 -5.61 22.83
N TRP A 227 -14.36 -5.74 21.56
CA TRP A 227 -13.69 -6.57 20.54
C TRP A 227 -12.71 -5.79 19.65
N ASN A 228 -12.12 -4.72 20.20
CA ASN A 228 -11.34 -3.74 19.46
C ASN A 228 -9.83 -3.81 19.73
N GLY A 229 -9.34 -4.88 20.35
CA GLY A 229 -7.93 -5.04 20.71
C GLY A 229 -7.00 -5.24 19.52
N SER A 230 -5.70 -5.25 19.83
CA SER A 230 -4.61 -5.58 18.89
C SER A 230 -4.88 -6.90 18.16
N ALA A 231 -5.11 -7.98 18.89
CA ALA A 231 -5.37 -9.32 18.33
C ALA A 231 -6.65 -9.38 17.47
N GLU A 232 -7.76 -8.78 17.91
CA GLU A 232 -9.01 -8.76 17.14
C GLU A 232 -8.86 -7.93 15.84
N ARG A 233 -8.16 -6.79 15.90
CA ARG A 233 -7.87 -5.94 14.75
C ARG A 233 -6.92 -6.62 13.75
N GLU A 234 -5.91 -7.34 14.22
CA GLU A 234 -5.00 -8.09 13.34
C GLU A 234 -5.73 -9.23 12.62
N LYS A 235 -6.61 -9.95 13.34
CA LYS A 235 -7.50 -10.96 12.77
C LYS A 235 -8.42 -10.37 11.70
N LEU A 236 -9.06 -9.22 11.97
CA LEU A 236 -9.90 -8.51 10.99
C LEU A 236 -9.10 -8.01 9.80
N SER A 237 -7.89 -7.48 10.00
CA SER A 237 -6.98 -7.06 8.92
C SER A 237 -6.61 -8.22 8.01
N SER A 238 -6.28 -9.38 8.60
CA SER A 238 -5.97 -10.62 7.87
C SER A 238 -7.17 -11.18 7.11
N GLN A 239 -8.37 -11.10 7.68
CA GLN A 239 -9.63 -11.43 6.99
C GLN A 239 -9.89 -10.49 5.80
N CYS A 240 -9.74 -9.17 5.99
CA CYS A 240 -9.88 -8.17 4.93
C CYS A 240 -8.86 -8.37 3.80
N LYS A 241 -7.60 -8.72 4.11
CA LYS A 241 -6.58 -9.11 3.09
C LYS A 241 -7.05 -10.34 2.31
N THR A 242 -7.55 -11.36 3.01
CA THR A 242 -8.07 -12.60 2.39
C THR A 242 -9.27 -12.32 1.49
N TRP A 243 -10.21 -11.47 1.91
CA TRP A 243 -11.35 -11.06 1.09
C TRP A 243 -10.92 -10.28 -0.15
N LYS A 244 -10.00 -9.30 -0.01
CA LYS A 244 -9.43 -8.57 -1.15
C LYS A 244 -8.75 -9.50 -2.16
N MET A 245 -8.00 -10.50 -1.69
CA MET A 245 -7.36 -11.51 -2.54
C MET A 245 -8.40 -12.36 -3.29
N ARG A 246 -9.44 -12.84 -2.62
CA ARG A 246 -10.55 -13.59 -3.26
C ARG A 246 -11.26 -12.74 -4.32
N SER A 247 -11.62 -11.50 -4.01
CA SER A 247 -12.25 -10.59 -4.97
C SER A 247 -11.34 -10.23 -6.15
N ALA A 248 -10.03 -10.16 -5.94
CA ALA A 248 -9.07 -9.98 -7.03
C ALA A 248 -8.97 -11.23 -7.91
N THR A 249 -8.98 -12.44 -7.33
CA THR A 249 -9.01 -13.71 -8.08
C THR A 249 -10.25 -13.78 -8.96
N ILE A 250 -11.45 -13.58 -8.38
CA ILE A 250 -12.72 -13.56 -9.12
C ILE A 250 -12.70 -12.54 -10.27
N ARG A 251 -12.15 -11.35 -10.05
CA ARG A 251 -12.02 -10.32 -11.10
C ARG A 251 -11.07 -10.77 -12.22
N ASN A 252 -9.95 -11.40 -11.88
CA ASN A 252 -9.00 -11.91 -12.86
C ASN A 252 -9.62 -13.05 -13.68
N ASP A 253 -10.33 -13.99 -13.05
CA ASP A 253 -11.06 -15.07 -13.73
C ASP A 253 -12.13 -14.50 -14.70
N GLN A 254 -12.85 -13.45 -14.28
CA GLN A 254 -13.80 -12.72 -15.12
C GLN A 254 -13.11 -12.01 -16.31
N LEU A 255 -11.93 -11.43 -16.12
CA LEU A 255 -11.14 -10.81 -17.18
C LEU A 255 -10.65 -11.85 -18.19
N THR A 256 -10.12 -12.99 -17.75
CA THR A 256 -9.67 -14.08 -18.62
C THR A 256 -10.85 -14.68 -19.42
N ASN A 257 -12.02 -14.85 -18.80
CA ASN A 257 -13.23 -15.27 -19.51
C ASN A 257 -13.67 -14.22 -20.54
N TYR A 258 -13.61 -12.93 -20.21
CA TYR A 258 -13.92 -11.84 -21.15
C TYR A 258 -12.95 -11.81 -22.34
N GLU A 259 -11.65 -11.97 -22.09
CA GLU A 259 -10.62 -12.06 -23.14
C GLU A 259 -10.84 -13.26 -24.06
N THR A 260 -11.23 -14.41 -23.51
CA THR A 260 -11.57 -15.63 -24.26
C THR A 260 -12.79 -15.40 -25.16
N LEU A 261 -13.91 -14.92 -24.61
CA LEU A 261 -15.13 -14.60 -25.36
C LEU A 261 -14.90 -13.52 -26.44
N LYS A 262 -14.00 -12.57 -26.17
CA LYS A 262 -13.60 -11.56 -27.14
C LYS A 262 -12.82 -12.17 -28.31
N ALA A 263 -11.89 -13.08 -28.03
CA ALA A 263 -11.13 -13.80 -29.06
C ALA A 263 -12.06 -14.69 -29.92
N GLU A 264 -13.00 -15.40 -29.31
CA GLU A 264 -14.04 -16.17 -30.01
C GLU A 264 -14.89 -15.28 -30.92
N ARG A 265 -15.36 -14.14 -30.41
CA ARG A 265 -16.11 -13.16 -31.22
C ARG A 265 -15.28 -12.61 -32.38
N ASP A 266 -14.01 -12.31 -32.17
CA ASP A 266 -13.14 -11.79 -33.22
C ASP A 266 -12.84 -12.87 -34.30
N SER A 267 -12.76 -14.16 -33.93
CA SER A 267 -12.72 -15.29 -34.88
C SER A 267 -14.01 -15.39 -35.69
N GLY A 268 -15.18 -15.40 -35.03
CA GLY A 268 -16.48 -15.49 -35.71
C GLY A 268 -16.75 -14.32 -36.68
N VAL A 269 -16.29 -13.11 -36.33
CA VAL A 269 -16.33 -11.95 -37.25
C VAL A 269 -15.42 -12.16 -38.47
N ALA A 270 -14.24 -12.74 -38.31
CA ALA A 270 -13.34 -13.06 -39.41
C ALA A 270 -13.91 -14.16 -40.32
N GLU A 271 -14.50 -15.21 -39.74
CA GLU A 271 -15.13 -16.31 -40.47
C GLU A 271 -16.37 -15.86 -41.25
N ASN A 272 -17.24 -15.04 -40.66
CA ASN A 272 -18.40 -14.46 -41.36
C ASN A 272 -17.94 -13.55 -42.52
N LYS A 273 -16.89 -12.74 -42.32
CA LYS A 273 -16.28 -11.94 -43.40
C LYS A 273 -15.75 -12.83 -44.55
N ALA A 274 -15.17 -14.00 -44.23
CA ALA A 274 -14.73 -14.96 -45.24
C ALA A 274 -15.91 -15.63 -45.98
N SER A 275 -16.98 -16.01 -45.28
CA SER A 275 -18.21 -16.53 -45.90
C SER A 275 -18.85 -15.50 -46.85
N LEU A 276 -18.96 -14.23 -46.42
CA LEU A 276 -19.42 -13.12 -47.27
C LEU A 276 -18.56 -12.91 -48.52
N ALA A 277 -17.24 -13.14 -48.42
CA ALA A 277 -16.35 -13.08 -49.59
C ALA A 277 -16.60 -14.25 -50.55
N ARG A 278 -16.74 -15.48 -50.04
CA ARG A 278 -17.07 -16.67 -50.86
C ARG A 278 -18.41 -16.53 -51.56
N GLN A 279 -19.44 -16.03 -50.89
CA GLN A 279 -20.74 -15.77 -51.53
C GLN A 279 -20.61 -14.78 -52.71
N LYS A 280 -19.86 -13.68 -52.56
CA LYS A 280 -19.67 -12.70 -53.64
C LYS A 280 -18.96 -13.29 -54.86
N GLU A 281 -17.99 -14.17 -54.62
CA GLU A 281 -17.28 -14.90 -55.68
C GLU A 281 -18.23 -15.86 -56.42
N LEU A 282 -19.02 -16.66 -55.69
CA LEU A 282 -20.04 -17.54 -56.29
C LEU A 282 -21.10 -16.74 -57.09
N GLU A 283 -21.54 -15.59 -56.58
CA GLU A 283 -22.46 -14.69 -57.30
C GLU A 283 -21.83 -14.07 -58.56
N PHE A 284 -20.53 -13.81 -58.56
CA PHE A 284 -19.79 -13.36 -59.74
C PHE A 284 -19.67 -14.47 -60.79
N GLN A 285 -19.32 -15.69 -60.37
CA GLN A 285 -19.25 -16.87 -61.25
C GLN A 285 -20.61 -17.21 -61.86
N ILE A 286 -21.70 -17.13 -61.10
CA ILE A 286 -23.06 -17.29 -61.64
C ILE A 286 -23.36 -16.25 -62.72
N LYS A 287 -22.98 -14.97 -62.52
CA LYS A 287 -23.19 -13.92 -63.54
C LYS A 287 -22.36 -14.15 -64.80
N ALA A 288 -21.11 -14.60 -64.67
CA ALA A 288 -20.27 -14.96 -65.80
C ALA A 288 -20.87 -16.12 -66.60
N LEU A 289 -21.22 -17.23 -65.94
CA LEU A 289 -21.87 -18.39 -66.58
C LEU A 289 -23.22 -18.03 -67.21
N GLN A 290 -23.99 -17.10 -66.63
CA GLN A 290 -25.23 -16.59 -67.22
C GLN A 290 -24.99 -15.77 -68.49
N ALA A 291 -23.88 -15.03 -68.59
CA ALA A 291 -23.48 -14.35 -69.81
C ALA A 291 -23.04 -15.34 -70.89
N ASP A 292 -22.27 -16.38 -70.51
CA ASP A 292 -21.83 -17.43 -71.43
C ASP A 292 -23.02 -18.24 -71.99
N ILE A 293 -24.02 -18.58 -71.16
CA ILE A 293 -25.28 -19.22 -71.59
C ILE A 293 -26.07 -18.34 -72.58
N ALA A 294 -25.98 -17.00 -72.44
CA ALA A 294 -26.65 -16.08 -73.37
C ALA A 294 -25.93 -16.02 -74.73
N LEU A 295 -24.62 -16.26 -74.76
CA LEU A 295 -23.77 -16.31 -75.96
C LEU A 295 -23.83 -17.67 -76.67
N ASP A 296 -23.81 -18.78 -75.94
CA ASP A 296 -23.88 -20.15 -76.48
C ASP A 296 -25.06 -20.95 -75.89
N LYS A 297 -26.19 -20.87 -76.59
CA LYS A 297 -27.45 -21.52 -76.19
C LYS A 297 -27.47 -23.04 -76.39
N HIS A 298 -26.44 -23.64 -76.99
CA HIS A 298 -26.39 -25.07 -77.26
C HIS A 298 -25.61 -25.88 -76.21
N ARG A 299 -24.89 -25.22 -75.30
CA ARG A 299 -24.22 -25.86 -74.16
C ARG A 299 -25.18 -26.21 -73.04
N THR A 300 -25.44 -27.52 -72.88
CA THR A 300 -26.32 -28.07 -71.85
C THR A 300 -25.66 -28.24 -70.48
N ASP A 301 -24.34 -28.08 -70.38
CA ASP A 301 -23.56 -28.24 -69.14
C ASP A 301 -23.58 -27.00 -68.24
N LEU A 302 -23.58 -25.79 -68.82
CA LEU A 302 -23.54 -24.53 -68.09
C LEU A 302 -24.78 -24.32 -67.16
N PRO A 303 -26.03 -24.63 -67.56
CA PRO A 303 -27.18 -24.50 -66.65
C PRO A 303 -27.10 -25.40 -65.41
N ALA A 304 -26.49 -26.59 -65.53
CA ALA A 304 -26.30 -27.50 -64.41
C ALA A 304 -25.26 -26.95 -63.41
N GLN A 305 -24.19 -26.32 -63.90
CA GLN A 305 -23.18 -25.65 -63.07
C GLN A 305 -23.79 -24.47 -62.30
N VAL A 306 -24.62 -23.65 -62.94
CA VAL A 306 -25.35 -22.55 -62.27
C VAL A 306 -26.29 -23.06 -61.18
N LEU A 307 -26.92 -24.22 -61.35
CA LEU A 307 -27.74 -24.85 -60.29
C LEU A 307 -26.90 -25.36 -59.11
N SER A 308 -25.69 -25.86 -59.35
CA SER A 308 -24.75 -26.25 -58.29
C SER A 308 -24.33 -25.03 -57.46
N LEU A 309 -23.80 -23.98 -58.09
CA LEU A 309 -23.33 -22.77 -57.40
C LEU A 309 -24.44 -22.08 -56.59
N ARG A 310 -25.71 -22.19 -57.04
CA ARG A 310 -26.88 -21.72 -56.27
C ARG A 310 -27.15 -22.55 -55.01
N ARG A 311 -26.86 -23.85 -55.02
CA ARG A 311 -26.92 -24.71 -53.82
C ARG A 311 -25.82 -24.31 -52.84
N ASP A 312 -24.60 -24.13 -53.31
CA ASP A 312 -23.45 -23.72 -52.50
C ASP A 312 -23.70 -22.36 -51.81
N ILE A 313 -24.35 -21.40 -52.49
CA ILE A 313 -24.82 -20.14 -51.90
C ILE A 313 -25.91 -20.34 -50.82
N MET A 314 -26.79 -21.33 -50.97
CA MET A 314 -27.81 -21.64 -49.95
C MET A 314 -27.17 -22.29 -48.71
N GLU A 315 -26.18 -23.15 -48.89
CA GLU A 315 -25.40 -23.76 -47.80
C GLU A 315 -24.61 -22.69 -47.02
N GLU A 316 -23.90 -21.79 -47.72
CA GLU A 316 -23.25 -20.62 -47.09
C GLU A 316 -24.23 -19.65 -46.41
N LYS A 317 -25.51 -19.62 -46.78
CA LYS A 317 -26.55 -18.84 -46.09
C LYS A 317 -27.09 -19.57 -44.86
N ALA A 318 -27.25 -20.89 -44.92
CA ALA A 318 -27.64 -21.71 -43.79
C ALA A 318 -26.61 -21.62 -42.66
N LEU A 319 -25.31 -21.79 -42.98
CA LEU A 319 -24.22 -21.69 -42.01
C LEU A 319 -24.19 -20.34 -41.26
N ARG A 320 -24.47 -19.23 -41.94
CA ARG A 320 -24.59 -17.91 -41.28
C ARG A 320 -25.87 -17.74 -40.47
N SER A 321 -26.97 -18.39 -40.86
CA SER A 321 -28.21 -18.39 -40.07
C SER A 321 -28.07 -19.15 -38.76
N GLU A 322 -27.19 -20.16 -38.69
CA GLU A 322 -26.88 -20.88 -37.45
C GLU A 322 -26.02 -20.04 -36.48
N TRP A 323 -25.31 -19.03 -36.98
CA TRP A 323 -24.44 -18.15 -36.17
C TRP A 323 -25.15 -16.94 -35.55
N GLY A 324 -26.43 -16.70 -35.84
CA GLY A 324 -27.27 -15.76 -35.09
C GLY A 324 -26.83 -14.28 -35.10
N LEU A 325 -26.30 -13.80 -36.23
CA LEU A 325 -25.95 -12.39 -36.48
C LEU A 325 -26.99 -11.68 -37.37
#